data_AF-A0A1V4VJ74-F1
#
_entry.id   AF-A0A1V4VJ74-F1
#
_cell.length_a   1.000
_cell.length_b   1.000
_cell.length_c   1.000
_cell.angle_alpha   90.00
_cell.angle_beta   90.00
_cell.angle_gamma   90.00
#
_symmetry.space_group_name_H-M   'P 1'
#
loop_
_entity.id
_entity.type
_entity.pdbx_description
1 polymer ?
#
loop_
_entity_poly.entity_id
_entity_poly.type
_entity_poly.pdbx_seq_one_letter_code
_entity_poly.pdbx_strand_id
1 'polypeptide(L)'
;MSRPLLSLEDYFIHTGFYDLLPLATQLAEEFGYAPSEMIEAVCKVYDKLKQYPPTRNRTAWFKLVFKEKLHEAREDILTFKAMDR
;
A
#
# COMPACT_ATOMS: atom_id res chain seq x y z
N MET A 1 -9.76 -10.21 -21.88
CA MET A 1 -8.33 -10.17 -21.46
C MET A 1 -8.29 -10.23 -19.96
N SER A 2 -8.02 -11.39 -19.37
CA SER A 2 -7.82 -11.51 -17.93
C SER A 2 -6.47 -10.90 -17.62
N ARG A 3 -6.43 -9.72 -16.98
CA ARG A 3 -5.18 -9.19 -16.42
C ARG A 3 -4.65 -10.26 -15.45
N PRO A 4 -3.39 -10.70 -15.56
CA PRO A 4 -2.82 -11.55 -14.52
C PRO A 4 -2.96 -10.81 -13.19
N LEU A 5 -3.45 -11.50 -12.17
CA LEU A 5 -3.47 -10.96 -10.81
C LEU A 5 -2.01 -10.74 -10.42
N LEU A 6 -1.57 -9.48 -10.48
CA LEU A 6 -0.22 -9.09 -10.11
C LEU A 6 0.00 -9.45 -8.63
N SER A 7 1.18 -10.00 -8.33
CA SER A 7 1.56 -10.33 -6.97
C SER A 7 1.81 -9.05 -6.16
N LEU A 8 1.80 -9.17 -4.83
CA LEU A 8 2.20 -8.06 -3.94
C LEU A 8 3.57 -7.49 -4.34
N GLU A 9 4.51 -8.37 -4.68
CA GLU A 9 5.85 -7.97 -5.13
C GLU A 9 5.81 -7.12 -6.40
N ASP A 10 5.01 -7.51 -7.40
CA ASP A 10 4.88 -6.77 -8.65
C ASP A 10 4.39 -5.34 -8.42
N TYR A 11 3.43 -5.15 -7.52
CA TYR A 11 2.95 -3.80 -7.15
C TYR A 11 4.05 -2.96 -6.49
N PHE A 12 4.83 -3.56 -5.59
CA PHE A 12 5.95 -2.88 -4.96
C PHE A 12 7.08 -2.55 -5.96
N ILE A 13 7.33 -3.41 -6.94
CA ILE A 13 8.25 -3.15 -8.05
C ILE A 13 7.75 -1.98 -8.91
N HIS A 14 6.50 -2.01 -9.36
CA HIS A 14 5.94 -0.99 -10.25
C HIS A 14 5.81 0.40 -9.61
N THR A 15 5.62 0.45 -8.28
CA THR A 15 5.58 1.71 -7.51
C THR A 15 6.95 2.20 -7.09
N GLY A 16 8.00 1.40 -7.32
CA GLY A 16 9.38 1.71 -6.98
C GLY A 16 9.71 1.52 -5.49
N PHE A 17 8.83 0.92 -4.69
CA PHE A 17 9.01 0.72 -3.24
C PHE A 17 9.45 -0.70 -2.87
N TYR A 18 9.90 -1.52 -3.82
CA TYR A 18 10.35 -2.89 -3.57
C TYR A 18 11.42 -2.99 -2.46
N ASP A 19 12.31 -1.99 -2.35
CA ASP A 19 13.30 -1.89 -1.28
C ASP A 19 12.67 -1.79 0.13
N LEU A 20 11.43 -1.35 0.22
CA LEU A 20 10.68 -1.17 1.46
C LEU A 20 9.61 -2.27 1.69
N LEU A 21 9.51 -3.27 0.81
CA LEU A 21 8.59 -4.39 0.98
C LEU A 21 8.77 -5.14 2.32
N PRO A 22 10.00 -5.41 2.81
CA PRO A 22 10.17 -6.04 4.13
C PRO A 22 9.58 -5.20 5.26
N LEU A 23 9.79 -3.87 5.23
CA LEU A 23 9.23 -2.95 6.21
C LEU A 23 7.70 -2.90 6.12
N ALA A 24 7.15 -2.87 4.91
CA ALA A 24 5.71 -2.88 4.69
C ALA A 24 5.06 -4.16 5.23
N THR A 25 5.73 -5.30 5.03
CA THR A 25 5.28 -6.61 5.52
C THR A 25 5.28 -6.65 7.05
N GLN A 26 6.36 -6.19 7.69
CA GLN A 26 6.42 -6.08 9.15
C GLN A 26 5.30 -5.22 9.73
N LEU A 27 5.02 -4.07 9.12
CA LEU A 27 3.93 -3.19 9.55
C LEU A 27 2.56 -3.85 9.34
N ALA A 28 2.37 -4.55 8.23
CA ALA A 28 1.13 -5.26 7.96
C ALA A 28 0.90 -6.35 9.00
N GLU A 29 1.92 -7.14 9.33
CA GLU A 29 1.83 -8.17 10.38
C GLU A 29 1.55 -7.58 11.76
N GLU A 30 2.25 -6.51 12.14
CA GLU A 30 2.10 -5.83 13.45
C GLU A 30 0.67 -5.31 13.66
N PHE A 31 0.04 -4.77 12.63
CA PHE A 31 -1.30 -4.17 12.70
C PHE A 31 -2.42 -5.06 12.11
N GLY A 32 -2.08 -6.30 11.72
CA GLY A 32 -3.02 -7.29 11.21
C GLY A 32 -3.66 -6.94 9.86
N TYR A 33 -2.89 -6.35 8.93
CA TYR A 33 -3.33 -6.06 7.55
C TYR A 33 -3.06 -7.24 6.61
N ALA A 34 -3.98 -7.45 5.67
CA ALA A 34 -3.91 -8.45 4.63
C ALA A 34 -3.14 -7.93 3.40
N PRO A 35 -2.59 -8.83 2.56
CA PRO A 35 -1.91 -8.45 1.32
C PRO A 35 -2.74 -7.55 0.38
N SER A 36 -4.06 -7.73 0.32
CA SER A 36 -4.95 -6.87 -0.47
C SER A 36 -4.95 -5.41 0.00
N GLU A 37 -4.87 -5.20 1.32
CA GLU A 37 -4.80 -3.85 1.91
C GLU A 37 -3.43 -3.22 1.62
N MET A 38 -2.37 -4.03 1.62
CA MET A 38 -1.02 -3.56 1.27
C MET A 38 -0.90 -3.14 -0.20
N ILE A 39 -1.52 -3.87 -1.13
CA ILE A 39 -1.55 -3.54 -2.56
C ILE A 39 -2.21 -2.18 -2.79
N GLU A 40 -3.37 -1.95 -2.20
CA GLU A 40 -4.08 -0.67 -2.31
C GLU A 40 -3.34 0.45 -1.60
N ALA A 41 -2.75 0.17 -0.44
CA ALA A 41 -1.95 1.16 0.27
C ALA A 41 -0.73 1.59 -0.55
N VAL A 42 0.03 0.67 -1.17
CA VAL A 42 1.23 1.02 -1.94
C VAL A 42 0.89 1.80 -3.21
N CYS A 43 -0.23 1.50 -3.87
CA CYS A 43 -0.74 2.30 -4.99
C CYS A 43 -1.05 3.73 -4.56
N LYS A 44 -1.76 3.90 -3.42
CA LYS A 44 -2.06 5.23 -2.86
C LYS A 44 -0.80 5.98 -2.42
N VAL A 45 0.20 5.29 -1.86
CA VAL A 45 1.49 5.91 -1.53
C VAL A 45 2.20 6.41 -2.78
N TYR A 46 2.16 5.65 -3.87
CA TYR A 46 2.72 6.06 -5.16
C TYR A 46 2.02 7.28 -5.74
N ASP A 47 0.70 7.37 -5.64
CA ASP A 47 -0.02 8.59 -6.02
C ASP A 47 0.39 9.79 -5.16
N LYS A 48 0.55 9.59 -3.85
CA LYS A 48 1.03 10.65 -2.94
C LYS A 48 2.48 11.05 -3.24
N LEU A 49 3.34 10.11 -3.64
CA LEU A 49 4.72 10.36 -4.06
C LEU A 49 4.77 11.28 -5.29
N LYS A 50 3.88 11.06 -6.27
CA LYS A 50 3.79 11.89 -7.47
C LYS A 50 3.36 13.32 -7.17
N GLN A 51 2.48 13.50 -6.18
CA GLN A 51 1.99 14.82 -5.79
C GLN A 51 2.96 15.56 -4.85
N TYR A 52 3.50 14.84 -3.86
CA TYR A 52 4.30 15.39 -2.76
C TYR A 52 5.49 14.47 -2.44
N PRO A 53 6.57 14.52 -3.23
CA PRO A 53 7.74 13.67 -3.00
C PRO A 53 8.47 14.03 -1.69
N PRO A 54 9.08 13.06 -1.00
CA PRO A 54 9.83 13.31 0.22
C PRO A 54 11.08 14.15 -0.06
N THR A 55 11.37 15.12 0.81
CA THR A 55 12.52 16.03 0.65
C THR A 55 13.80 15.54 1.34
N ARG A 56 13.72 14.54 2.23
CA ARG A 56 14.87 14.03 3.00
C ARG A 56 14.85 12.52 3.16
N ASN A 57 14.03 11.99 4.06
CA ASN A 57 14.05 10.58 4.43
C ASN A 57 12.87 9.83 3.79
N ARG A 58 13.15 9.17 2.66
CA ARG A 58 12.17 8.39 1.89
C ARG A 58 11.56 7.26 2.72
N THR A 59 12.35 6.53 3.51
CA THR A 59 11.87 5.40 4.32
C THR A 59 10.96 5.86 5.46
N ALA A 60 11.32 6.93 6.17
CA ALA A 60 10.49 7.49 7.24
C ALA A 60 9.18 8.07 6.69
N TRP A 61 9.26 8.77 5.56
CA TRP A 61 8.08 9.27 4.85
C TRP A 61 7.18 8.13 4.39
N PHE A 62 7.76 7.09 3.77
CA PHE A 62 7.02 5.90 3.35
C PHE A 62 6.33 5.24 4.54
N LYS A 63 7.02 4.99 5.64
CA LYS A 63 6.43 4.37 6.84
C LYS A 63 5.22 5.15 7.35
N LEU A 64 5.32 6.48 7.41
CA LEU A 64 4.22 7.34 7.85
C LEU A 64 3.02 7.26 6.90
N VAL A 65 3.27 7.47 5.60
CA VAL A 65 2.21 7.50 4.57
C VAL A 65 1.61 6.12 4.35
N PHE A 66 2.42 5.07 4.31
CA PHE A 66 1.95 3.70 4.12
C PHE A 66 1.03 3.27 5.26
N LYS A 67 1.36 3.62 6.51
CA LYS A 67 0.47 3.36 7.66
C LYS A 67 -0.88 4.08 7.49
N GLU A 68 -0.87 5.38 7.15
CA GLU A 68 -2.10 6.14 6.84
C GLU A 68 -2.93 5.43 5.75
N LYS A 69 -2.27 5.00 4.66
CA LYS A 69 -2.95 4.37 3.52
C LYS A 69 -3.42 2.94 3.77
N LEU A 70 -2.82 2.21 4.69
CA LEU A 70 -3.33 0.90 5.13
C LEU A 70 -4.69 1.03 5.83
N HIS A 71 -4.85 2.06 6.69
CA HIS A 71 -6.14 2.33 7.34
C HIS A 71 -7.21 2.69 6.30
N GLU A 72 -6.90 3.62 5.38
CA GLU A 72 -7.82 3.98 4.30
C GLU A 72 -8.17 2.79 3.40
N ALA A 73 -7.19 1.95 3.04
CA ALA A 73 -7.42 0.78 2.20
C ALA A 73 -8.38 -0.22 2.88
N ARG A 74 -8.23 -0.43 4.19
CA ARG A 74 -9.17 -1.26 4.98
C ARG A 74 -10.58 -0.70 4.93
N GLU A 75 -10.74 0.60 5.19
CA GLU A 75 -12.04 1.27 5.17
C GLU A 75 -12.71 1.16 3.80
N ASP A 76 -11.97 1.38 2.72
CA ASP A 76 -12.46 1.25 1.34
C ASP A 76 -12.92 -0.18 1.05
N ILE A 77 -12.13 -1.19 1.41
CA ILE A 77 -12.45 -2.60 1.19
C ILE A 77 -13.68 -3.01 2.00
N LEU A 78 -13.79 -2.59 3.26
CA LEU A 78 -14.96 -2.88 4.10
C LEU A 78 -16.22 -2.19 3.55
N THR A 79 -16.10 -0.94 3.12
CA THR A 79 -17.21 -0.19 2.52
C THR A 79 -17.68 -0.85 1.22
N PHE A 80 -16.75 -1.21 0.33
CA PHE A 80 -17.07 -1.92 -0.91
C PHE A 80 -17.80 -3.24 -0.64
N LYS A 81 -17.31 -4.04 0.31
CA LYS A 81 -17.97 -5.29 0.72
C LYS A 81 -19.36 -5.08 1.33
N ALA A 82 -19.59 -3.97 2.01
CA ALA A 82 -20.90 -3.64 2.58
C ALA A 82 -21.91 -3.18 1.51
N MET A 83 -21.43 -2.55 0.43
CA MET A 83 -22.24 -2.10 -0.71
C MET A 83 -22.61 -3.21 -1.69
N ASP A 84 -21.80 -4.27 -1.77
CA ASP A 84 -22.04 -5.45 -2.63
C ASP A 84 -23.08 -6.43 -2.04
N ARG A 85 -23.80 -6.01 -0.99
CA ARG A 85 -24.74 -6.81 -0.20
C ARG A 85 -26.17 -6.28 -0.32
#